data_AF-A0AA90GZJ7-F1
#
_entry.id   AF-A0AA90GZJ7-F1
#
_cell.length_a   1.000
_cell.length_b   1.000
_cell.length_c   1.000
_cell.angle_alpha   90.00
_cell.angle_beta   90.00
_cell.angle_gamma   90.00
#
_symmetry.space_group_name_H-M   'P 1'
#
loop_
_entity.id
_entity.type
_entity.pdbx_description
1 polymer ?
#
loop_
_entity_poly.entity_id
_entity_poly.type
_entity_poly.pdbx_seq_one_letter_code
_entity_poly.pdbx_strand_id
1 'polypeptide(L)'
;MPAERAVLLERGAGLSPRELRELAATEEGERRVRALLTAPAPGPLDVVPLDASAMDQLLDALGEDNRAALAARHLDLDVLRRMCAIPEGLAFVRALVAPPALVTYPEVLPDRPQPPATGRRVATAWLLVVAGALAGVALCMGISALIGGAAFLVGIIYLIFGLTILFLKVPETRGQSPAAGLVALAFSVLMVVASFSVSDWYLAVRGVPEHVTVVPPAHYRERGGDVPVCQVRYADGSVRRVATNDAGCAQHDVGSRTTVMTDPAGWFAPHLGTAADLNLAETGSVAGAAGALLVIAPLSVVVMAAADRRRRGTRGDA
;
A
#
# COMPACT_ATOMS: atom_id res chain seq x y z
N MET A 1 33.49 10.50 -21.82
CA MET A 1 32.34 11.33 -21.38
C MET A 1 31.69 12.21 -22.46
N PRO A 2 32.32 12.63 -23.59
CA PRO A 2 31.59 13.36 -24.64
C PRO A 2 30.61 12.47 -25.43
N ALA A 3 30.95 11.19 -25.63
CA ALA A 3 30.15 10.26 -26.43
C ALA A 3 28.82 9.85 -25.78
N GLU A 4 28.77 9.65 -24.46
CA GLU A 4 27.51 9.34 -23.75
C GLU A 4 26.53 10.52 -23.72
N ARG A 5 27.03 11.76 -23.77
CA ARG A 5 26.21 12.97 -23.86
C ARG A 5 25.53 13.11 -25.23
N ALA A 6 26.19 12.69 -26.30
CA ALA A 6 25.62 12.69 -27.65
C ALA A 6 24.51 11.64 -27.79
N VAL A 7 24.71 10.44 -27.23
CA VAL A 7 23.71 9.36 -27.26
C VAL A 7 22.45 9.72 -26.46
N LEU A 8 22.56 10.47 -25.37
CA LEU A 8 21.40 10.96 -24.62
C LEU A 8 20.61 12.06 -25.34
N LEU A 9 21.28 12.89 -26.16
CA LEU A 9 20.62 13.90 -26.99
C LEU A 9 19.92 13.29 -28.21
N GLU A 10 20.52 12.27 -28.84
CA GLU A 10 19.89 11.52 -29.94
C GLU A 10 18.71 10.66 -29.48
N ARG A 11 18.81 10.02 -28.30
CA ARG A 11 17.75 9.14 -27.78
C ARG A 11 16.63 9.87 -27.03
N GLY A 12 16.89 11.10 -26.60
CA GLY A 12 16.00 11.87 -25.72
C GLY A 12 14.78 12.50 -26.37
N ALA A 13 14.35 12.05 -27.56
CA ALA A 13 13.18 12.60 -28.28
C ALA A 13 13.19 14.15 -28.41
N GLY A 14 14.37 14.75 -28.50
CA GLY A 14 14.55 16.22 -28.56
C GLY A 14 14.52 16.95 -27.21
N LEU A 15 14.39 16.25 -26.09
CA LEU A 15 14.40 16.86 -24.75
C LEU A 15 15.83 17.15 -24.28
N SER A 16 16.06 18.36 -23.80
CA SER A 16 17.32 18.76 -23.20
C SER A 16 17.59 17.98 -21.90
N PRO A 17 18.87 17.81 -21.49
CA PRO A 17 19.21 17.17 -20.22
C PRO A 17 18.57 17.83 -18.99
N ARG A 18 18.17 19.10 -19.09
CA ARG A 18 17.45 19.80 -18.02
C ARG A 18 15.99 19.36 -17.97
N GLU A 19 15.31 19.28 -19.11
CA GLU A 19 13.93 18.84 -19.20
C GLU A 19 13.77 17.37 -18.78
N LEU A 20 14.73 16.51 -19.12
CA LEU A 20 14.74 15.11 -18.63
C LEU A 20 14.87 15.02 -17.11
N ARG A 21 15.65 15.92 -16.48
CA ARG A 21 15.74 16.00 -15.01
C ARG A 21 14.48 16.56 -14.37
N GLU A 22 13.87 17.56 -14.99
CA GLU A 22 12.61 18.13 -14.53
C GLU A 22 11.46 17.10 -14.67
N LEU A 23 11.44 16.31 -15.75
CA LEU A 23 10.52 15.18 -15.88
C LEU A 23 10.78 14.12 -14.81
N ALA A 24 12.03 13.70 -14.62
CA ALA A 24 12.40 12.66 -13.65
C ALA A 24 12.25 13.10 -12.18
N ALA A 25 11.91 14.36 -11.89
CA ALA A 25 11.70 14.85 -10.53
C ALA A 25 10.45 14.27 -9.85
N THR A 26 9.59 13.59 -10.60
CA THR A 26 8.40 12.88 -10.09
C THR A 26 8.52 11.38 -10.35
N GLU A 27 7.92 10.55 -9.49
CA GLU A 27 8.00 9.08 -9.58
C GLU A 27 7.35 8.52 -10.87
N GLU A 28 6.36 9.23 -11.40
CA GLU A 28 5.76 8.93 -12.69
C GLU A 28 6.65 9.37 -13.86
N GLY A 29 7.26 10.54 -13.76
CA GLY A 29 8.21 11.02 -14.76
C GLY A 29 9.51 10.23 -14.79
N GLU A 30 9.97 9.66 -13.67
CA GLU A 30 11.11 8.72 -13.66
C GLU A 30 10.76 7.43 -14.43
N ARG A 31 9.57 6.87 -14.20
CA ARG A 31 9.08 5.71 -14.98
C ARG A 31 8.99 6.03 -16.47
N ARG A 32 8.57 7.26 -16.81
CA ARG A 32 8.46 7.73 -18.19
C ARG A 32 9.81 7.94 -18.86
N VAL A 33 10.78 8.54 -18.16
CA VAL A 33 12.16 8.68 -18.65
C VAL A 33 12.83 7.32 -18.79
N ARG A 34 12.61 6.41 -17.84
CA ARG A 34 13.11 5.04 -17.93
C ARG A 34 12.54 4.32 -19.16
N ALA A 35 11.22 4.38 -19.36
CA ALA A 35 10.56 3.80 -20.53
C ALA A 35 11.10 4.37 -21.86
N LEU A 36 11.31 5.69 -21.94
CA LEU A 36 11.91 6.35 -23.12
C LEU A 36 13.34 5.88 -23.40
N LEU A 37 14.15 5.70 -22.35
CA LEU A 37 15.55 5.27 -22.49
C LEU A 37 15.71 3.77 -22.75
N THR A 38 14.75 2.95 -22.31
CA THR A 38 14.75 1.50 -22.51
C THR A 38 13.94 1.03 -23.72
N ALA A 39 13.10 1.89 -24.29
CA ALA A 39 12.42 1.58 -25.55
C ALA A 39 13.50 1.24 -26.60
N PRO A 40 13.36 0.13 -27.34
CA PRO A 40 14.28 -0.16 -28.43
C PRO A 40 14.29 1.05 -29.35
N ALA A 41 15.47 1.62 -29.57
CA ALA A 41 15.61 2.74 -30.51
C ALA A 41 14.88 2.32 -31.79
N PRO A 42 13.96 3.13 -32.33
CA PRO A 42 13.47 2.85 -33.67
C PRO A 42 14.74 2.69 -34.49
N GLY A 43 14.90 1.52 -35.13
CA GLY A 43 16.04 1.31 -36.01
C GLY A 43 16.11 2.46 -37.00
N PRO A 44 17.21 2.66 -37.71
CA PRO A 44 17.20 3.55 -38.87
C PRO A 44 16.14 3.02 -39.84
N LEU A 45 14.91 3.47 -39.65
CA LEU A 45 13.90 3.51 -40.68
C LEU A 45 14.60 4.38 -41.70
N ASP A 46 14.92 3.81 -42.86
CA ASP A 46 15.34 4.61 -44.00
C ASP A 46 14.29 5.70 -44.17
N VAL A 47 14.59 6.88 -43.62
CA VAL A 47 13.74 8.06 -43.74
C VAL A 47 14.01 8.55 -45.14
N VAL A 48 13.46 7.84 -46.12
CA VAL A 48 13.32 8.34 -47.47
C VAL A 48 12.46 9.59 -47.30
N PRO A 49 13.00 10.80 -47.57
CA PRO A 49 12.20 12.00 -47.51
C PRO A 49 11.00 11.79 -48.43
N LEU A 50 9.78 11.84 -47.89
CA LEU A 50 8.61 11.76 -48.75
C LEU A 50 8.62 13.01 -49.61
N ASP A 51 8.41 12.81 -50.90
CA ASP A 51 8.01 13.91 -51.74
C ASP A 51 6.63 14.44 -51.29
N ALA A 52 6.29 15.66 -51.71
CA ALA A 52 5.02 16.28 -51.34
C ALA A 52 3.81 15.39 -51.69
N SER A 53 3.92 14.61 -52.77
CA SER A 53 2.90 13.66 -53.23
C SER A 53 2.64 12.55 -52.22
N ALA A 54 3.69 11.92 -51.67
CA ALA A 54 3.53 10.83 -50.72
C ALA A 54 3.11 11.32 -49.33
N MET A 55 3.38 12.59 -48.98
CA MET A 55 2.81 13.25 -47.79
C MET A 55 1.31 13.48 -47.94
N ASP A 56 0.85 13.99 -49.09
CA ASP A 56 -0.58 14.19 -49.34
C ASP A 56 -1.33 12.87 -49.37
N GLN A 57 -0.77 11.80 -49.97
CA GLN A 57 -1.36 10.46 -49.93
C GLN A 57 -1.51 9.90 -48.51
N LEU A 58 -0.55 10.18 -47.62
CA LEU A 58 -0.59 9.73 -46.22
C LEU A 58 -1.67 10.48 -45.42
N LEU A 59 -1.84 11.78 -45.66
CA LEU A 59 -2.90 12.57 -45.04
C LEU A 59 -4.27 12.26 -45.65
N ASP A 60 -4.32 11.93 -46.95
CA ASP A 60 -5.54 11.51 -47.61
C ASP A 60 -6.03 10.15 -47.10
N ALA A 61 -5.12 9.27 -46.69
CA ALA A 61 -5.44 7.99 -46.05
C ALA A 61 -6.10 8.15 -44.66
N LEU A 62 -6.06 9.33 -44.04
CA LEU A 62 -6.89 9.63 -42.87
C LEU A 62 -8.34 9.72 -43.33
N GLY A 63 -9.18 8.75 -42.95
CA GLY A 63 -10.63 8.84 -43.15
C GLY A 63 -11.23 10.10 -42.52
N GLU A 64 -12.40 10.54 -43.00
CA GLU A 64 -13.05 11.79 -42.56
C GLU A 64 -13.22 11.87 -41.03
N ASP A 65 -13.58 10.76 -40.39
CA ASP A 65 -13.74 10.67 -38.93
C ASP A 65 -12.44 10.97 -38.18
N ASN A 66 -11.31 10.47 -38.67
CA ASN A 66 -10.00 10.73 -38.09
C ASN A 66 -9.56 12.17 -38.30
N ARG A 67 -9.86 12.75 -39.48
CA ARG A 67 -9.60 14.17 -39.75
C ARG A 67 -10.41 15.07 -38.81
N ALA A 68 -11.69 14.76 -38.60
CA ALA A 68 -12.55 15.48 -37.67
C ALA A 68 -12.05 15.37 -36.21
N ALA A 69 -11.62 14.18 -35.78
CA ALA A 69 -11.07 13.95 -34.45
C ALA A 69 -9.74 14.70 -34.22
N LEU A 70 -8.86 14.76 -35.22
CA LEU A 70 -7.60 15.52 -35.16
C LEU A 70 -7.84 17.04 -35.18
N ALA A 71 -8.76 17.51 -36.02
CA ALA A 71 -9.16 18.92 -36.07
C ALA A 71 -9.75 19.39 -34.72
N ALA A 72 -10.55 18.55 -34.05
CA ALA A 72 -11.09 18.84 -32.72
C ALA A 72 -9.99 19.00 -31.64
N ARG A 73 -8.78 18.48 -31.89
CA ARG A 73 -7.60 18.62 -31.03
C ARG A 73 -6.63 19.71 -31.51
N HIS A 74 -7.07 20.60 -32.40
CA HIS A 74 -6.25 21.65 -33.03
C HIS A 74 -5.06 21.12 -33.85
N LEU A 75 -5.12 19.87 -34.31
CA LEU A 75 -4.18 19.28 -35.26
C LEU A 75 -4.81 19.27 -36.65
N ASP A 76 -4.91 20.46 -37.25
CA ASP A 76 -5.39 20.58 -38.63
C ASP A 76 -4.37 20.02 -39.65
N LEU A 77 -4.82 19.84 -40.89
CA LEU A 77 -3.99 19.29 -41.96
C LEU A 77 -2.74 20.14 -42.23
N ASP A 78 -2.81 21.45 -42.02
CA ASP A 78 -1.67 22.35 -42.24
C ASP A 78 -0.62 22.24 -41.13
N VAL A 79 -1.04 21.99 -39.88
CA VAL A 79 -0.15 21.64 -38.77
C VAL A 79 0.48 20.27 -39.01
N LEU A 80 -0.30 19.27 -39.44
CA LEU A 80 0.24 17.94 -39.76
C LEU A 80 1.25 17.98 -40.92
N ARG A 81 0.98 18.77 -41.98
CA ARG A 81 1.96 19.02 -43.06
C ARG A 81 3.24 19.67 -42.56
N ARG A 82 3.13 20.68 -41.67
CA ARG A 82 4.30 21.32 -41.05
C ARG A 82 5.10 20.36 -40.18
N MET A 83 4.43 19.44 -39.47
CA MET A 83 5.09 18.40 -38.68
C MET A 83 5.79 17.37 -39.58
N CYS A 84 5.15 16.92 -40.66
CA CYS A 84 5.75 15.99 -41.62
C CYS A 84 6.95 16.56 -42.38
N ALA A 85 7.09 17.89 -42.47
CA ALA A 85 8.26 18.54 -43.06
C ALA A 85 9.55 18.32 -42.23
N ILE A 86 9.42 17.87 -40.98
CA ILE A 86 10.51 17.54 -40.08
C ILE A 86 10.59 16.00 -39.95
N PRO A 87 11.77 15.36 -40.07
CA PRO A 87 11.92 13.90 -40.02
C PRO A 87 11.28 13.24 -38.78
N GLU A 88 11.42 13.87 -37.62
CA GLU A 88 10.84 13.39 -36.36
C GLU A 88 9.32 13.52 -36.34
N GLY A 89 8.77 14.59 -36.92
CA GLY A 89 7.33 14.81 -37.00
C GLY A 89 6.65 13.86 -37.99
N LEU A 90 7.34 13.46 -39.06
CA LEU A 90 6.86 12.44 -39.99
C LEU A 90 6.69 11.07 -39.29
N ALA A 91 7.64 10.66 -38.45
CA ALA A 91 7.54 9.41 -37.70
C ALA A 91 6.35 9.43 -36.73
N PHE A 92 6.12 10.57 -36.08
CA PHE A 92 4.97 10.79 -35.21
C PHE A 92 3.63 10.71 -35.98
N VAL A 93 3.52 11.37 -37.14
CA VAL A 93 2.30 11.35 -37.95
C VAL A 93 2.04 9.94 -38.51
N ARG A 94 3.08 9.20 -38.93
CA ARG A 94 2.94 7.79 -39.34
C ARG A 94 2.42 6.91 -38.20
N ALA A 95 2.92 7.09 -36.98
CA ALA A 95 2.44 6.36 -35.81
C ALA A 95 0.98 6.72 -35.45
N LEU A 96 0.58 7.97 -35.70
CA LEU A 96 -0.79 8.45 -35.51
C LEU A 96 -1.76 7.87 -36.54
N VAL A 97 -1.32 7.75 -37.81
CA VAL A 97 -2.13 7.26 -38.94
C VAL A 97 -2.18 5.73 -39.00
N ALA A 98 -1.19 5.02 -38.43
CA ALA A 98 -1.13 3.57 -38.45
C ALA A 98 -2.34 2.93 -37.71
N PRO A 99 -3.16 2.10 -38.37
CA PRO A 99 -4.20 1.33 -37.68
C PRO A 99 -3.55 0.25 -36.78
N PRO A 100 -4.02 0.02 -35.53
CA PRO A 100 -5.21 0.56 -34.84
C PRO A 100 -4.86 1.60 -33.75
N ALA A 101 -3.83 2.43 -33.94
CA ALA A 101 -3.37 3.35 -32.90
C ALA A 101 -4.44 4.39 -32.51
N LEU A 102 -5.32 4.77 -33.44
CA LEU A 102 -6.43 5.70 -33.16
C LEU A 102 -7.61 5.08 -32.37
N VAL A 103 -7.69 3.75 -32.24
CA VAL A 103 -8.77 3.07 -31.47
C VAL A 103 -8.37 2.84 -30.00
N THR A 104 -7.09 3.02 -29.65
CA THR A 104 -6.58 2.76 -28.29
C THR A 104 -5.65 3.83 -27.75
N TYR A 105 -5.80 5.08 -28.15
CA TYR A 105 -5.57 6.13 -27.17
C TYR A 105 -6.80 6.15 -26.27
N PRO A 106 -6.76 5.60 -25.03
CA PRO A 106 -7.79 5.94 -24.07
C PRO A 106 -7.91 7.45 -24.11
N GLU A 107 -9.14 7.95 -24.20
CA GLU A 107 -9.44 9.36 -23.96
C GLU A 107 -8.73 9.80 -22.69
N VAL A 108 -7.51 10.31 -22.83
CA VAL A 108 -6.96 11.30 -21.93
C VAL A 108 -7.70 12.56 -22.32
N LEU A 109 -9.00 12.58 -21.99
CA LEU A 109 -9.76 13.81 -21.88
C LEU A 109 -8.87 14.71 -21.02
N PRO A 110 -8.51 15.92 -21.47
CA PRO A 110 -7.85 16.88 -20.59
C PRO A 110 -8.71 16.95 -19.35
N ASP A 111 -8.11 16.52 -18.24
CA ASP A 111 -8.72 16.22 -16.96
C ASP A 111 -9.80 17.26 -16.69
N ARG A 112 -11.08 16.93 -16.93
CA ARG A 112 -12.18 17.86 -16.64
C ARG A 112 -11.96 18.20 -15.18
N PRO A 113 -11.67 19.46 -14.82
CA PRO A 113 -11.22 19.79 -13.48
C PRO A 113 -12.27 19.24 -12.53
N GLN A 114 -11.92 18.14 -11.85
CA GLN A 114 -12.86 17.48 -10.98
C GLN A 114 -13.31 18.54 -9.98
N PRO A 115 -14.63 18.77 -9.82
CA PRO A 115 -15.11 19.78 -8.92
C PRO A 115 -14.46 19.51 -7.56
N PRO A 116 -13.82 20.52 -6.93
CA PRO A 116 -12.95 20.32 -5.78
C PRO A 116 -13.70 19.49 -4.75
N ALA A 117 -13.22 18.26 -4.51
CA ALA A 117 -13.92 17.26 -3.72
C ALA A 117 -14.42 17.91 -2.43
N THR A 118 -15.73 17.90 -2.13
CA THR A 118 -16.27 18.60 -0.97
C THR A 118 -15.67 18.07 0.34
N GLY A 119 -15.48 18.93 1.35
CA GLY A 119 -14.73 18.57 2.56
C GLY A 119 -15.38 17.41 3.31
N ARG A 120 -16.70 17.34 3.21
CA ARG A 120 -17.52 16.22 3.68
C ARG A 120 -17.17 14.91 2.98
N ARG A 121 -16.96 14.89 1.65
CA ARG A 121 -16.56 13.66 0.92
C ARG A 121 -15.19 13.16 1.36
N VAL A 122 -14.22 14.05 1.52
CA VAL A 122 -12.88 13.71 2.03
C VAL A 122 -12.97 13.12 3.44
N ALA A 123 -13.71 13.78 4.34
CA ALA A 123 -13.91 13.29 5.71
C ALA A 123 -14.62 11.93 5.75
N THR A 124 -15.67 11.74 4.95
CA THR A 124 -16.37 10.45 4.87
C THR A 124 -15.47 9.34 4.34
N ALA A 125 -14.67 9.59 3.30
CA ALA A 125 -13.75 8.59 2.76
C ALA A 125 -12.71 8.16 3.80
N TRP A 126 -12.09 9.10 4.51
CA TRP A 126 -11.14 8.80 5.58
C TRP A 126 -11.79 8.10 6.78
N LEU A 127 -13.02 8.47 7.14
CA LEU A 127 -13.77 7.77 8.19
C LEU A 127 -14.06 6.32 7.79
N LEU A 128 -14.39 6.06 6.52
CA LEU A 128 -14.55 4.69 6.00
C LEU A 128 -13.24 3.90 6.02
N VAL A 129 -12.10 4.54 5.75
CA VAL A 129 -10.77 3.89 5.88
C VAL A 129 -10.50 3.49 7.33
N VAL A 130 -10.73 4.39 8.30
CA VAL A 130 -10.53 4.09 9.73
C VAL A 130 -11.50 2.99 10.19
N ALA A 131 -12.77 3.08 9.82
CA ALA A 131 -13.76 2.06 10.15
C ALA A 131 -13.41 0.71 9.53
N GLY A 132 -12.94 0.68 8.28
CA GLY A 132 -12.43 -0.51 7.62
C GLY A 132 -11.21 -1.10 8.34
N ALA A 133 -10.23 -0.27 8.70
CA ALA A 133 -9.07 -0.70 9.47
C ALA A 133 -9.48 -1.35 10.81
N LEU A 134 -10.40 -0.72 11.56
CA LEU A 134 -10.90 -1.28 12.82
C LEU A 134 -11.65 -2.60 12.61
N ALA A 135 -12.48 -2.69 11.57
CA ALA A 135 -13.17 -3.93 11.21
C ALA A 135 -12.17 -5.04 10.82
N GLY A 136 -11.09 -4.70 10.11
CA GLY A 136 -10.01 -5.63 9.78
C GLY A 136 -9.26 -6.13 11.01
N VAL A 137 -8.97 -5.26 11.98
CA VAL A 137 -8.34 -5.66 13.27
C VAL A 137 -9.28 -6.57 14.06
N ALA A 138 -10.57 -6.24 14.16
CA ALA A 138 -11.56 -7.06 14.85
C ALA A 138 -11.73 -8.44 14.17
N LEU A 139 -11.75 -8.46 12.83
CA LEU A 139 -11.78 -9.70 12.06
C LEU A 139 -10.52 -10.55 12.32
N CYS A 140 -9.35 -9.92 12.33
CA CYS A 140 -8.07 -10.59 12.61
C CYS A 140 -8.08 -11.19 14.01
N MET A 141 -8.49 -10.44 15.05
CA MET A 141 -8.65 -10.96 16.42
C MET A 141 -9.59 -12.16 16.49
N GLY A 142 -10.76 -12.09 15.84
CA GLY A 142 -11.73 -13.18 15.83
C GLY A 142 -11.18 -14.44 15.15
N ILE A 143 -10.44 -14.27 14.05
CA ILE A 143 -9.81 -15.39 13.33
C ILE A 143 -8.62 -15.94 14.12
N SER A 144 -7.83 -15.10 14.81
CA SER A 144 -6.73 -15.52 15.69
C SER A 144 -7.21 -16.47 16.79
N ALA A 145 -8.42 -16.28 17.31
CA ALA A 145 -9.00 -17.20 18.28
C ALA A 145 -9.28 -18.60 17.69
N LEU A 146 -9.44 -18.74 16.38
CA LEU A 146 -9.77 -20.00 15.71
C LEU A 146 -8.55 -20.72 15.15
N ILE A 147 -7.63 -19.98 14.51
CA ILE A 147 -6.48 -20.56 13.78
C ILE A 147 -5.12 -20.12 14.35
N GLY A 148 -5.10 -19.44 15.49
CA GLY A 148 -3.90 -18.96 16.15
C GLY A 148 -3.10 -17.97 15.29
N GLY A 149 -1.77 -18.12 15.29
CA GLY A 149 -0.86 -17.21 14.58
C GLY A 149 -1.05 -17.14 13.06
N ALA A 150 -1.71 -18.13 12.43
CA ALA A 150 -2.01 -18.11 11.00
C ALA A 150 -2.97 -16.98 10.60
N ALA A 151 -3.73 -16.42 11.54
CA ALA A 151 -4.61 -15.26 11.32
C ALA A 151 -3.88 -14.01 10.83
N PHE A 152 -2.57 -13.90 11.09
CA PHE A 152 -1.73 -12.85 10.55
C PHE A 152 -1.75 -12.81 9.01
N LEU A 153 -1.83 -13.97 8.35
CA LEU A 153 -1.94 -14.05 6.88
C LEU A 153 -3.25 -13.42 6.38
N VAL A 154 -4.35 -13.64 7.09
CA VAL A 154 -5.64 -13.03 6.75
C VAL A 154 -5.57 -11.51 6.91
N GLY A 155 -4.90 -11.04 7.95
CA GLY A 155 -4.66 -9.62 8.13
C GLY A 155 -3.80 -8.98 7.02
N ILE A 156 -2.76 -9.68 6.53
CA ILE A 156 -1.97 -9.22 5.37
C ILE A 156 -2.86 -9.12 4.12
N ILE A 157 -3.68 -10.15 3.85
CA ILE A 157 -4.61 -10.14 2.71
C ILE A 157 -5.58 -8.96 2.84
N TYR A 158 -6.09 -8.70 4.05
CA TYR A 158 -6.96 -7.56 4.31
C TYR A 158 -6.25 -6.21 4.09
N LEU A 159 -4.99 -6.08 4.51
CA LEU A 159 -4.19 -4.88 4.27
C LEU A 159 -4.00 -4.65 2.76
N ILE A 160 -3.59 -5.67 2.02
CA ILE A 160 -3.29 -5.56 0.59
C ILE A 160 -4.55 -5.30 -0.23
N PHE A 161 -5.65 -5.99 0.02
CA PHE A 161 -6.85 -5.87 -0.79
C PHE A 161 -7.88 -4.91 -0.18
N GLY A 162 -8.24 -5.11 1.07
CA GLY A 162 -9.28 -4.33 1.75
C GLY A 162 -8.91 -2.86 1.90
N LEU A 163 -7.75 -2.58 2.51
CA LEU A 163 -7.32 -1.19 2.72
C LEU A 163 -6.92 -0.51 1.40
N THR A 164 -6.25 -1.19 0.47
CA THR A 164 -5.93 -0.59 -0.84
C THR A 164 -7.20 -0.18 -1.60
N ILE A 165 -8.25 -1.01 -1.63
CA ILE A 165 -9.52 -0.65 -2.27
C ILE A 165 -10.15 0.57 -1.59
N LEU A 166 -10.05 0.69 -0.27
CA LEU A 166 -10.55 1.86 0.45
C LEU A 166 -9.72 3.11 0.15
N PHE A 167 -8.40 2.99 0.07
CA PHE A 167 -7.51 4.10 -0.30
C PHE A 167 -7.74 4.60 -1.73
N LEU A 168 -8.08 3.71 -2.67
CA LEU A 168 -8.46 4.10 -4.04
C LEU A 168 -9.74 4.96 -4.09
N LYS A 169 -10.57 4.93 -3.04
CA LYS A 169 -11.78 5.78 -2.92
C LYS A 169 -11.51 7.12 -2.24
N VAL A 170 -10.31 7.33 -1.70
CA VAL A 170 -9.95 8.59 -1.04
C VAL A 170 -9.58 9.62 -2.11
N PRO A 171 -10.27 10.78 -2.16
CA PRO A 171 -9.95 11.83 -3.12
C PRO A 171 -8.52 12.34 -2.95
N GLU A 172 -7.85 12.63 -4.06
CA GLU A 172 -6.50 13.18 -4.07
C GLU A 172 -6.42 14.48 -3.28
N THR A 173 -5.65 14.45 -2.19
CA THR A 173 -5.45 15.60 -1.29
C THR A 173 -3.98 15.74 -0.93
N ARG A 174 -3.56 16.99 -0.65
CA ARG A 174 -2.19 17.27 -0.22
C ARG A 174 -1.91 16.57 1.10
N GLY A 175 -0.93 15.66 1.12
CA GLY A 175 -0.60 14.87 2.31
C GLY A 175 -1.31 13.51 2.40
N GLN A 176 -2.07 13.09 1.37
CA GLN A 176 -2.70 11.76 1.36
C GLN A 176 -1.69 10.63 1.43
N SER A 177 -0.62 10.65 0.62
CA SER A 177 0.37 9.57 0.58
C SER A 177 1.04 9.30 1.95
N PRO A 178 1.58 10.32 2.67
CA PRO A 178 2.15 10.07 3.99
C PRO A 178 1.09 9.62 5.01
N ALA A 179 -0.13 10.17 4.97
CA ALA A 179 -1.20 9.74 5.87
C ALA A 179 -1.63 8.28 5.62
N ALA A 180 -1.74 7.87 4.35
CA ALA A 180 -2.03 6.49 3.97
C ALA A 180 -0.93 5.54 4.44
N GLY A 181 0.34 5.92 4.29
CA GLY A 181 1.48 5.17 4.82
C GLY A 181 1.43 5.01 6.34
N LEU A 182 1.12 6.09 7.08
CA LEU A 182 0.98 6.04 8.55
C LEU A 182 -0.20 5.17 8.99
N VAL A 183 -1.33 5.23 8.29
CA VAL A 183 -2.50 4.36 8.55
C VAL A 183 -2.17 2.89 8.29
N ALA A 184 -1.50 2.59 7.17
CA ALA A 184 -1.08 1.23 6.84
C ALA A 184 -0.08 0.68 7.88
N LEU A 185 0.87 1.51 8.32
CA LEU A 185 1.81 1.16 9.38
C LEU A 185 1.10 0.92 10.72
N ALA A 186 0.24 1.84 11.14
CA ALA A 186 -0.56 1.72 12.36
C ALA A 186 -1.42 0.45 12.35
N PHE A 187 -2.11 0.18 11.25
CA PHE A 187 -2.89 -1.04 11.07
C PHE A 187 -2.01 -2.29 11.16
N SER A 188 -0.84 -2.29 10.51
CA SER A 188 0.08 -3.44 10.54
C SER A 188 0.56 -3.73 11.97
N VAL A 189 0.90 -2.70 12.74
CA VAL A 189 1.27 -2.84 14.16
C VAL A 189 0.11 -3.39 14.97
N LEU A 190 -1.10 -2.83 14.83
CA LEU A 190 -2.29 -3.31 15.51
C LEU A 190 -2.60 -4.77 15.18
N MET A 191 -2.43 -5.17 13.94
CA MET A 191 -2.66 -6.53 13.48
C MET A 191 -1.63 -7.51 14.05
N VAL A 192 -0.34 -7.14 14.10
CA VAL A 192 0.70 -7.94 14.78
C VAL A 192 0.35 -8.10 16.24
N VAL A 193 0.10 -6.99 16.94
CA VAL A 193 -0.25 -7.00 18.36
C VAL A 193 -1.47 -7.88 18.60
N ALA A 194 -2.56 -7.65 17.87
CA ALA A 194 -3.78 -8.46 17.94
C ALA A 194 -3.50 -9.95 17.72
N SER A 195 -2.69 -10.31 16.73
CA SER A 195 -2.43 -11.72 16.40
C SER A 195 -1.71 -12.48 17.51
N PHE A 196 -0.81 -11.80 18.23
CA PHE A 196 0.02 -12.42 19.27
C PHE A 196 -0.51 -12.21 20.69
N SER A 197 -1.38 -11.22 20.92
CA SER A 197 -1.86 -10.89 22.27
C SER A 197 -3.27 -11.40 22.58
N VAL A 198 -3.95 -12.07 21.64
CA VAL A 198 -5.33 -12.56 21.83
C VAL A 198 -5.40 -13.58 22.97
N SER A 199 -4.42 -14.48 23.10
CA SER A 199 -4.37 -15.44 24.22
C SER A 199 -4.29 -14.72 25.56
N ASP A 200 -3.39 -13.74 25.68
CA ASP A 200 -3.12 -13.06 26.94
C ASP A 200 -4.30 -12.18 27.34
N TRP A 201 -4.88 -11.47 26.38
CA TRP A 201 -6.09 -10.68 26.62
C TRP A 201 -7.26 -11.57 27.04
N TYR A 202 -7.46 -12.70 26.36
CA TYR A 202 -8.50 -13.66 26.71
C TYR A 202 -8.29 -14.23 28.12
N LEU A 203 -7.08 -14.67 28.44
CA LEU A 203 -6.76 -15.22 29.76
C LEU A 203 -6.85 -14.17 30.88
N ALA A 204 -6.56 -12.90 30.59
CA ALA A 204 -6.75 -11.85 31.59
C ALA A 204 -8.23 -11.60 31.92
N VAL A 205 -9.12 -11.75 30.94
CA VAL A 205 -10.56 -11.50 31.10
C VAL A 205 -11.30 -12.74 31.61
N ARG A 206 -10.91 -13.94 31.17
CA ARG A 206 -11.63 -15.21 31.40
C ARG A 206 -10.82 -16.28 32.10
N GLY A 207 -9.51 -16.11 32.22
CA GLY A 207 -8.64 -17.08 32.86
C GLY A 207 -8.92 -17.22 34.36
N VAL A 208 -8.71 -18.42 34.86
CA VAL A 208 -8.82 -18.73 36.29
C VAL A 208 -7.42 -19.02 36.82
N PRO A 209 -7.00 -18.38 37.92
CA PRO A 209 -5.72 -18.70 38.55
C PRO A 209 -5.80 -20.08 39.20
N GLU A 210 -4.85 -20.94 38.88
CA GLU A 210 -4.74 -22.29 39.44
C GLU A 210 -3.31 -22.58 39.89
N HIS A 211 -3.17 -23.25 41.04
CA HIS A 211 -1.86 -23.66 41.55
C HIS A 211 -1.43 -24.98 40.93
N VAL A 212 -0.28 -24.95 40.27
CA VAL A 212 0.30 -26.11 39.56
C VAL A 212 1.73 -26.36 40.01
N THR A 213 2.21 -27.57 39.76
CA THR A 213 3.60 -27.96 40.05
C THR A 213 4.39 -28.00 38.75
N VAL A 214 5.53 -27.32 38.68
CA VAL A 214 6.41 -27.36 37.50
C VAL A 214 7.00 -28.76 37.37
N VAL A 215 6.95 -29.35 36.18
CA VAL A 215 7.51 -30.68 35.91
C VAL A 215 8.70 -30.58 34.94
N PRO A 216 9.55 -31.62 34.82
CA PRO A 216 10.67 -31.60 33.89
C PRO A 216 10.21 -31.23 32.47
N PRO A 217 10.95 -30.39 31.74
CA PRO A 217 10.56 -29.94 30.41
C PRO A 217 10.53 -31.13 29.44
N ALA A 218 9.51 -31.15 28.58
CA ALA A 218 9.45 -32.11 27.48
C ALA A 218 10.22 -31.57 26.29
N HIS A 219 11.01 -32.41 25.63
CA HIS A 219 11.77 -32.00 24.46
C HIS A 219 11.00 -32.35 23.20
N TYR A 220 10.75 -31.35 22.36
CA TYR A 220 10.14 -31.55 21.04
C TYR A 220 11.19 -31.30 19.98
N ARG A 221 11.24 -32.20 18.99
CA ARG A 221 12.15 -32.06 17.87
C ARG A 221 11.54 -31.16 16.81
N GLU A 222 12.04 -29.93 16.71
CA GLU A 222 11.71 -29.01 15.62
C GLU A 222 12.80 -29.07 14.53
N ARG A 223 12.51 -28.55 13.34
CA ARG A 223 13.47 -28.49 12.22
C ARG A 223 14.60 -27.52 12.58
N GLY A 224 15.59 -28.00 13.33
CA GLY A 224 16.71 -27.19 13.82
C GLY A 224 17.26 -27.63 15.17
N GLY A 225 16.56 -28.48 15.91
CA GLY A 225 17.02 -28.99 17.21
C GLY A 225 15.90 -29.45 18.12
N ASP A 226 16.27 -29.94 19.30
CA ASP A 226 15.32 -30.26 20.35
C ASP A 226 15.03 -28.98 21.15
N VAL A 227 13.77 -28.54 21.14
CA VAL A 227 13.30 -27.36 21.87
C VAL A 227 12.67 -27.86 23.18
N PRO A 228 13.23 -27.50 24.36
CA PRO A 228 12.64 -27.86 25.64
C PRO A 228 11.37 -27.06 25.82
N VAL A 229 10.25 -27.70 26.12
CA VAL A 229 8.94 -27.07 26.29
C VAL A 229 8.46 -27.26 27.72
N CYS A 230 8.04 -26.16 28.31
CA CYS A 230 7.56 -26.14 29.67
C CYS A 230 6.24 -26.85 29.88
N GLN A 231 6.19 -27.60 30.98
CA GLN A 231 5.04 -28.39 31.38
C GLN A 231 4.73 -28.15 32.85
N VAL A 232 3.45 -28.15 33.16
CA VAL A 232 2.93 -28.01 34.52
C VAL A 232 1.97 -29.14 34.83
N ARG A 233 2.03 -29.64 36.06
CA ARG A 233 1.14 -30.67 36.59
C ARG A 233 0.09 -30.04 37.50
N TYR A 234 -1.16 -30.33 37.19
CA TYR A 234 -2.34 -29.91 37.95
C TYR A 234 -2.58 -30.80 39.16
N ALA A 235 -3.46 -30.38 40.06
CA ALA A 235 -3.82 -31.15 41.25
C ALA A 235 -4.48 -32.49 40.90
N ASP A 236 -5.17 -32.57 39.76
CA ASP A 236 -5.75 -33.79 39.21
C ASP A 236 -4.71 -34.77 38.61
N GLY A 237 -3.42 -34.39 38.62
CA GLY A 237 -2.32 -35.16 38.06
C GLY A 237 -2.13 -34.98 36.56
N SER A 238 -3.01 -34.27 35.86
CA SER A 238 -2.85 -33.97 34.44
C SER A 238 -1.65 -33.07 34.19
N VAL A 239 -0.95 -33.29 33.09
CA VAL A 239 0.21 -32.49 32.68
C VAL A 239 -0.15 -31.74 31.40
N ARG A 240 0.00 -30.42 31.41
CA ARG A 240 -0.26 -29.59 30.23
C ARG A 240 0.97 -28.75 29.89
N ARG A 241 1.10 -28.48 28.60
CA ARG A 241 2.10 -27.55 28.04
C ARG A 241 1.68 -26.10 28.33
N VAL A 242 2.65 -25.27 28.69
CA VAL A 242 2.46 -23.81 28.81
C VAL A 242 2.57 -23.16 27.41
N ALA A 243 1.74 -22.14 27.14
CA ALA A 243 1.68 -21.48 25.84
C ALA A 243 3.02 -20.89 25.40
N THR A 244 3.65 -20.15 26.30
CA THR A 244 4.86 -19.38 26.08
C THR A 244 6.02 -20.04 26.80
N ASN A 245 7.08 -20.28 26.06
CA ASN A 245 8.25 -21.00 26.52
C ASN A 245 9.30 -20.00 27.00
N ASP A 246 8.87 -19.16 27.93
CA ASP A 246 9.59 -17.94 28.29
C ASP A 246 10.73 -18.25 29.25
N ALA A 247 11.66 -17.30 29.36
CA ALA A 247 12.77 -17.35 30.32
C ALA A 247 12.30 -17.64 31.76
N GLY A 248 11.06 -17.27 32.12
CA GLY A 248 10.48 -17.55 33.44
C GLY A 248 10.42 -19.03 33.78
N CYS A 249 10.32 -19.91 32.79
CA CYS A 249 10.29 -21.33 33.05
C CYS A 249 11.67 -21.92 33.41
N ALA A 250 12.76 -21.34 32.90
CA ALA A 250 14.11 -21.67 33.35
C ALA A 250 14.41 -21.12 34.76
N GLN A 251 13.63 -20.16 35.24
CA GLN A 251 13.77 -19.57 36.57
C GLN A 251 13.03 -20.37 37.65
N HIS A 252 12.09 -21.25 37.27
CA HIS A 252 11.35 -22.07 38.22
C HIS A 252 12.00 -23.44 38.39
N ASP A 253 12.33 -23.79 39.64
CA ASP A 253 12.85 -25.12 39.96
C ASP A 253 11.80 -26.20 39.68
N VAL A 254 12.21 -27.31 39.06
CA VAL A 254 11.34 -28.47 38.85
C VAL A 254 10.81 -28.97 40.21
N GLY A 255 9.50 -29.18 40.30
CA GLY A 255 8.81 -29.56 41.53
C GLY A 255 8.31 -28.38 42.37
N SER A 256 8.67 -27.14 42.00
CA SER A 256 8.12 -25.95 42.65
C SER A 256 6.64 -25.77 42.32
N ARG A 257 5.88 -25.22 43.28
CA ARG A 257 4.50 -24.80 43.06
C ARG A 257 4.47 -23.37 42.56
N THR A 258 3.71 -23.13 41.51
CA THR A 258 3.50 -21.79 40.93
C THR A 258 2.03 -21.60 40.58
N THR A 259 1.66 -20.40 40.19
CA THR A 259 0.31 -20.09 39.70
C THR A 259 0.36 -20.02 38.18
N VAL A 260 -0.66 -20.57 37.53
CA VAL A 260 -0.92 -20.40 36.10
C VAL A 260 -2.31 -19.82 35.89
N MET A 261 -2.46 -19.07 34.82
CA MET A 261 -3.77 -18.69 34.29
C MET A 261 -4.22 -19.74 33.28
N THR A 262 -5.30 -20.44 33.62
CA THR A 262 -5.87 -21.50 32.79
C THR A 262 -7.18 -21.03 32.16
N ASP A 263 -7.38 -21.33 30.88
CA ASP A 263 -8.69 -21.18 30.25
C ASP A 263 -9.59 -22.36 30.66
N PRO A 264 -10.70 -22.12 31.39
CA PRO A 264 -11.62 -23.19 31.78
C PRO A 264 -12.27 -23.89 30.59
N ALA A 265 -12.39 -23.21 29.44
CA ALA A 265 -12.95 -23.79 28.22
C ALA A 265 -11.90 -24.50 27.35
N GLY A 266 -10.61 -24.40 27.68
CA GLY A 266 -9.53 -25.14 27.03
C GLY A 266 -9.19 -24.71 25.59
N TRP A 267 -9.58 -23.50 25.16
CA TRP A 267 -9.23 -22.93 23.86
C TRP A 267 -7.76 -22.51 23.82
N PHE A 268 -7.25 -21.95 24.92
CA PHE A 268 -5.88 -21.48 25.03
C PHE A 268 -5.07 -22.32 26.02
N ALA A 269 -3.80 -22.52 25.69
CA ALA A 269 -2.84 -23.15 26.59
C ALA A 269 -2.62 -22.26 27.83
N PRO A 270 -2.34 -22.86 29.01
CA PRO A 270 -2.12 -22.10 30.23
C PRO A 270 -0.91 -21.17 30.12
N HIS A 271 -0.99 -20.02 30.79
CA HIS A 271 0.11 -19.07 30.91
C HIS A 271 0.67 -19.09 32.33
N LEU A 272 2.00 -19.10 32.48
CA LEU A 272 2.64 -19.01 33.79
C LEU A 272 2.43 -17.61 34.39
N GLY A 273 2.20 -17.55 35.70
CA GLY A 273 2.00 -16.31 36.44
C GLY A 273 0.53 -15.95 36.69
N THR A 274 0.33 -14.69 37.05
CA THR A 274 -0.96 -14.08 37.35
C THR A 274 -1.42 -13.17 36.21
N ALA A 275 -2.62 -12.58 36.31
CA ALA A 275 -3.12 -11.65 35.30
C ALA A 275 -2.24 -10.38 35.18
N ALA A 276 -1.50 -10.03 36.24
CA ALA A 276 -0.58 -8.89 36.22
C ALA A 276 0.73 -9.20 35.47
N ASP A 277 1.09 -10.48 35.36
CA ASP A 277 2.29 -10.94 34.66
C ASP A 277 2.04 -11.11 33.15
N LEU A 278 0.78 -11.05 32.72
CA LEU A 278 0.44 -10.91 31.31
C LEU A 278 0.90 -9.51 30.87
N ASN A 279 1.77 -9.43 29.85
CA ASN A 279 2.40 -8.19 29.34
C ASN A 279 1.41 -7.22 28.67
N LEU A 280 0.20 -7.10 29.19
CA LEU A 280 -0.91 -6.29 28.70
C LEU A 280 -0.63 -4.79 28.80
N ALA A 281 0.17 -4.35 29.78
CA ALA A 281 0.52 -2.94 29.92
C ALA A 281 1.41 -2.47 28.76
N GLU A 282 2.49 -3.22 28.48
CA GLU A 282 3.40 -2.93 27.37
C GLU A 282 2.69 -3.05 26.03
N THR A 283 2.02 -4.18 25.81
CA THR A 283 1.25 -4.46 24.59
C THR A 283 0.14 -3.42 24.38
N GLY A 284 -0.55 -3.04 25.46
CA GLY A 284 -1.58 -2.01 25.47
C GLY A 284 -1.04 -0.63 25.13
N SER A 285 0.18 -0.28 25.55
CA SER A 285 0.80 0.99 25.20
C SER A 285 1.14 1.08 23.71
N VAL A 286 1.68 0.00 23.12
CA VAL A 286 1.99 -0.10 21.69
C VAL A 286 0.70 -0.06 20.86
N ALA A 287 -0.31 -0.83 21.25
CA ALA A 287 -1.62 -0.81 20.61
C ALA A 287 -2.29 0.56 20.72
N GLY A 288 -2.20 1.21 21.88
CA GLY A 288 -2.73 2.54 22.13
C GLY A 288 -2.09 3.59 21.23
N ALA A 289 -0.75 3.59 21.12
CA ALA A 289 -0.02 4.49 20.24
C ALA A 289 -0.37 4.27 18.76
N ALA A 290 -0.44 3.02 18.32
CA ALA A 290 -0.84 2.68 16.95
C ALA A 290 -2.31 3.08 16.67
N GLY A 291 -3.22 2.84 17.63
CA GLY A 291 -4.62 3.27 17.54
C GLY A 291 -4.76 4.79 17.47
N ALA A 292 -3.98 5.54 18.25
CA ALA A 292 -3.95 6.99 18.16
C ALA A 292 -3.46 7.46 16.79
N LEU A 293 -2.38 6.86 16.26
CA LEU A 293 -1.85 7.18 14.93
C LEU A 293 -2.88 6.92 13.82
N LEU A 294 -3.63 5.82 13.94
CA LEU A 294 -4.69 5.44 13.00
C LEU A 294 -5.78 6.51 12.89
N VAL A 295 -6.05 7.27 13.96
CA VAL A 295 -7.07 8.34 13.99
C VAL A 295 -6.47 9.70 13.65
N ILE A 296 -5.30 10.02 14.20
CA ILE A 296 -4.67 11.34 14.06
C ILE A 296 -4.22 11.58 12.61
N ALA A 297 -3.66 10.57 11.92
CA ALA A 297 -3.17 10.75 10.55
C ALA A 297 -4.30 11.16 9.58
N PRO A 298 -5.45 10.45 9.51
CA PRO A 298 -6.60 10.88 8.71
C PRO A 298 -7.16 12.24 9.13
N LEU A 299 -7.25 12.50 10.44
CA LEU A 299 -7.76 13.77 10.97
C LEU A 299 -6.90 14.95 10.50
N SER A 300 -5.58 14.78 10.46
CA SER A 300 -4.65 15.83 9.98
C SER A 300 -4.93 16.22 8.53
N VAL A 301 -5.20 15.24 7.65
CA VAL A 301 -5.55 15.48 6.24
C VAL A 301 -6.89 16.21 6.13
N VAL A 302 -7.89 15.81 6.91
CA VAL A 302 -9.21 16.47 6.93
C VAL A 302 -9.09 17.92 7.39
N VAL A 303 -8.31 18.18 8.44
CA VAL A 303 -8.07 19.53 8.97
C VAL A 303 -7.31 20.41 7.96
N MET A 304 -6.25 19.88 7.33
CA MET A 304 -5.51 20.59 6.28
C MET A 304 -6.40 20.92 5.08
N ALA A 305 -7.21 19.95 4.62
CA ALA A 305 -8.16 20.15 3.54
C ALA A 305 -9.25 21.18 3.88
N ALA A 306 -9.64 21.30 5.15
CA ALA A 306 -10.56 22.33 5.62
C ALA A 306 -9.89 23.72 5.70
N ALA A 307 -8.63 23.79 6.15
CA ALA A 307 -7.86 25.03 6.25
C ALA A 307 -7.57 25.64 4.87
N ASP A 308 -7.22 24.82 3.88
CA ASP A 308 -6.95 25.26 2.51
C ASP A 308 -8.18 25.90 1.84
N ARG A 309 -9.39 25.42 2.16
CA ARG A 309 -10.64 26.05 1.68
C ARG A 309 -10.82 27.44 2.23
N ARG A 310 -10.59 27.63 3.53
CA ARG A 310 -10.74 28.94 4.18
C ARG A 310 -9.83 29.97 3.53
N ARG A 311 -8.58 29.59 3.23
CA ARG A 311 -7.59 30.46 2.55
C ARG A 311 -7.99 30.82 1.12
N ARG A 312 -8.64 29.92 0.39
CA ARG A 312 -9.12 30.19 -0.98
C ARG A 312 -10.36 31.08 -0.99
N GLY A 313 -11.29 30.90 -0.05
CA GLY A 313 -12.49 31.73 0.06
C GLY A 313 -12.16 33.20 0.28
N THR A 314 -11.22 33.51 1.19
CA THR A 314 -10.77 34.89 1.45
C THR A 314 -10.05 35.57 0.29
N ARG A 315 -9.65 34.84 -0.75
CA ARG A 315 -8.88 35.37 -1.89
C ARG A 315 -9.74 35.61 -3.13
N GLY A 316 -10.99 35.14 -3.12
CA GLY A 316 -11.96 35.36 -4.21
C GLY A 316 -12.80 36.63 -4.04
N ASP A 317 -12.81 37.21 -2.83
CA ASP A 317 -13.61 38.39 -2.48
C ASP A 317 -12.79 39.70 -2.40
N ALA A 318 -11.49 39.65 -2.75
CA ALA A 318 -10.56 40.78 -2.75
C ALA A 318 -10.03 41.05 -4.16
#